data_AF-A0A2G9UM02-F1
#
_entry.id   AF-A0A2G9UM02-F1
#
_cell.length_a   1.000
_cell.length_b   1.000
_cell.length_c   1.000
_cell.angle_alpha   90.00
_cell.angle_beta   90.00
_cell.angle_gamma   90.00
#
_symmetry.space_group_name_H-M   'P 1'
#
loop_
_entity.id
_entity.type
_entity.pdbx_description
1 polymer ?
#
loop_
_entity_poly.entity_id
_entity_poly.type
_entity_poly.pdbx_seq_one_letter_code
_entity_poly.pdbx_strand_id
1 'polypeptide(L)' 'MFSVTGTTRELTPIDPVLYIWHECRDQKNTCSRKLKFIIPKKFIHNGNPSPEQWLDIGVINLEGTFDQEERECPK' A
#
# COMPACT_ATOMS: atom_id res chain seq x y z
N MET A 1 10.14 -4.50 -8.23
CA MET A 1 9.60 -3.13 -8.45
C MET A 1 8.14 -3.26 -8.79
N PHE A 2 7.27 -2.42 -8.22
CA PHE A 2 5.84 -2.44 -8.51
C PHE A 2 5.33 -1.02 -8.74
N SER A 3 4.22 -0.91 -9.47
CA SER A 3 3.45 0.32 -9.65
C SER A 3 1.97 -0.07 -9.59
N VAL A 4 1.18 0.64 -8.79
CA VAL A 4 -0.25 0.37 -8.63
C VAL A 4 -1.04 1.63 -8.93
N THR A 5 -2.08 1.50 -9.75
CA THR A 5 -3.09 2.53 -9.99
C THR A 5 -4.47 1.92 -9.85
N GLY A 6 -5.40 2.67 -9.29
CA GLY A 6 -6.81 2.29 -9.21
C GLY A 6 -7.69 3.49 -9.45
N THR A 7 -8.88 3.25 -9.98
CA THR A 7 -9.89 4.28 -10.22
C THR A 7 -11.25 3.80 -9.74
N THR A 8 -12.07 4.74 -9.29
CA THR A 8 -13.47 4.52 -8.94
C THR A 8 -14.26 5.76 -9.29
N ARG A 9 -15.59 5.64 -9.35
CA ARG A 9 -16.51 6.74 -9.65
C ARG A 9 -17.35 7.03 -8.41
N GLU A 10 -16.97 8.08 -7.70
CA GLU A 10 -17.64 8.54 -6.48
C GLU A 10 -17.94 10.05 -6.55
N LEU A 11 -18.92 10.52 -5.78
CA LEU A 11 -19.27 11.95 -5.73
C LEU A 11 -18.26 12.77 -4.91
N THR A 12 -17.58 12.12 -3.96
CA THR A 12 -16.58 12.72 -3.07
C THR A 12 -15.19 12.19 -3.38
N PRO A 13 -14.12 12.89 -2.96
CA PRO A 13 -12.78 12.33 -3.03
C PRO A 13 -12.69 11.02 -2.25
N ILE A 14 -12.04 10.02 -2.84
CA ILE A 14 -11.80 8.73 -2.20
C ILE A 14 -10.79 8.85 -1.05
N ASP A 15 -10.72 7.81 -0.22
CA ASP A 15 -9.73 7.66 0.85
C ASP A 15 -8.80 6.47 0.55
N PRO A 16 -7.81 6.64 -0.33
CA PRO A 16 -6.99 5.53 -0.80
C PRO A 16 -6.04 5.03 0.29
N VAL A 17 -5.92 3.70 0.39
CA VAL A 17 -5.01 3.02 1.30
C VAL A 17 -4.28 1.92 0.53
N LEU A 18 -2.94 1.92 0.61
CA LEU A 18 -2.11 0.84 0.11
C LEU A 18 -1.81 -0.13 1.25
N TYR A 19 -2.15 -1.39 1.04
CA TYR A 19 -1.76 -2.48 1.92
C TYR A 19 -0.70 -3.34 1.25
N ILE A 20 0.33 -3.71 2.01
CA ILE A 20 1.37 -4.63 1.56
C ILE A 20 1.35 -5.83 2.51
N TRP A 21 0.96 -6.99 1.98
CA TRP A 21 1.10 -8.27 2.66
C TRP A 21 2.41 -8.92 2.25
N HIS A 22 3.18 -9.42 3.22
CA HIS A 22 4.44 -10.12 2.95
C HIS A 22 4.78 -11.19 3.99
N GLU A 23 5.67 -12.09 3.59
CA GLU A 23 6.19 -13.18 4.42
C GLU A 23 7.73 -13.16 4.50
N CYS A 24 8.33 -12.00 4.17
CA CYS A 24 9.78 -11.82 4.24
C CYS A 24 10.29 -12.19 5.64
N ARG A 25 11.21 -13.18 5.70
CA ARG A 25 11.74 -13.79 6.94
C ARG A 25 10.70 -14.38 7.88
N ASP A 26 9.48 -14.69 7.40
CA ASP A 26 8.33 -15.07 8.24
C ASP A 26 7.59 -16.32 7.73
N GLN A 27 8.24 -17.12 6.88
CA GLN A 27 7.68 -18.26 6.14
C GLN A 27 7.10 -19.41 7.00
N LYS A 28 7.32 -19.39 8.32
CA LYS A 28 6.78 -20.40 9.25
C LYS A 28 5.44 -19.99 9.86
N ASN A 29 5.03 -18.74 9.69
CA ASN A 29 3.76 -18.24 10.19
C ASN A 29 2.67 -18.42 9.12
N THR A 30 1.48 -18.85 9.53
CA THR A 30 0.33 -18.97 8.61
C THR A 30 -0.29 -17.61 8.28
N CYS A 31 0.04 -16.58 9.04
CA CYS A 31 -0.49 -15.22 8.88
C CYS A 31 0.60 -14.30 8.31
N SER A 32 0.29 -13.58 7.24
CA SER A 32 1.21 -12.64 6.60
C SER A 32 1.33 -11.35 7.40
N ARG A 33 2.50 -10.74 7.37
CA ARG A 33 2.74 -9.38 7.91
C ARG A 33 2.09 -8.36 6.98
N LYS A 34 1.47 -7.32 7.55
CA LYS A 34 0.66 -6.34 6.83
C LYS A 34 1.10 -4.93 7.19
N LEU A 35 1.57 -4.21 6.17
CA LEU A 35 1.83 -2.77 6.24
C LEU A 35 0.65 -1.99 5.65
N LYS A 36 0.34 -0.84 6.25
CA LYS A 36 -0.74 0.06 5.84
C LYS A 36 -0.19 1.45 5.57
N PHE A 37 -0.40 1.95 4.36
CA PHE A 37 -0.06 3.32 3.96
C PHE A 37 -1.33 4.07 3.59
N ILE A 38 -1.62 5.13 4.34
CA ILE A 38 -2.69 6.07 3.98
C ILE A 38 -2.14 7.00 2.90
N ILE A 39 -2.80 7.02 1.75
CA ILE A 39 -2.34 7.79 0.59
C ILE A 39 -2.93 9.21 0.69
N PRO A 40 -2.09 10.26 0.72
CA PRO A 40 -2.59 11.63 0.82
C PRO A 40 -3.48 12.01 -0.36
N LYS A 41 -4.59 12.71 -0.09
CA LYS A 41 -5.58 13.10 -1.12
C LYS A 41 -5.01 13.89 -2.29
N LYS A 42 -3.87 14.56 -2.11
CA LYS A 42 -3.17 15.28 -3.20
C LYS A 42 -2.67 14.38 -4.33
N PHE A 43 -2.57 13.08 -4.10
CA PHE A 43 -2.18 12.08 -5.11
C PHE A 43 -3.39 11.46 -5.82
N ILE A 44 -4.60 11.92 -5.53
CA ILE A 44 -5.80 11.56 -6.30
C ILE A 44 -5.85 12.46 -7.53
N HIS A 45 -5.93 11.85 -8.72
CA HIS A 45 -5.96 12.55 -9.99
C HIS A 45 -7.17 12.11 -10.83
N ASN A 46 -7.60 12.99 -11.73
CA ASN A 46 -8.62 12.68 -12.71
C ASN A 46 -7.97 12.10 -13.97
N GLY A 47 -8.42 10.93 -14.43
CA GLY A 47 -7.83 10.25 -15.58
C GLY A 47 -6.50 9.57 -15.26
N ASN A 48 -5.66 9.36 -16.29
CA ASN A 48 -4.37 8.72 -16.13
C ASN A 48 -3.34 9.69 -15.52
N PRO A 49 -2.55 9.24 -14.52
CA PRO A 49 -1.55 10.09 -13.88
C PRO A 49 -0.39 10.38 -14.82
N SER A 50 0.08 11.64 -14.80
CA SER A 50 1.41 11.97 -15.34
C SER A 50 2.52 11.47 -14.39
N PRO A 51 3.77 11.31 -14.86
CA PRO A 51 4.88 10.83 -14.04
C PRO A 51 5.07 11.58 -12.72
N GLU A 52 4.81 12.88 -12.69
CA GLU A 52 4.98 13.76 -11.53
C GLU A 52 3.88 13.59 -10.48
N GLN A 53 2.76 12.97 -10.85
CA GLN A 53 1.61 12.75 -9.96
C GLN A 53 1.70 11.43 -9.19
N TRP A 54 2.72 10.61 -9.47
CA TRP A 54 2.94 9.37 -8.75
C TRP A 54 3.48 9.64 -7.35
N LEU A 55 2.90 8.94 -6.36
CA LEU A 55 3.50 8.84 -5.04
C LEU A 55 4.62 7.79 -5.08
N ASP A 56 5.86 8.27 -4.97
CA ASP A 56 7.00 7.41 -4.70
C ASP A 56 7.11 7.15 -3.18
N ILE A 57 6.87 5.90 -2.77
CA ILE A 57 7.01 5.46 -1.36
C ILE A 57 8.45 5.05 -1.01
N GLY A 58 9.38 5.14 -1.98
CA GLY A 58 10.78 4.80 -1.84
C GLY A 58 11.05 3.30 -1.87
N VAL A 59 12.22 2.93 -1.34
CA VAL A 59 12.67 1.54 -1.22
C VAL A 59 12.55 1.12 0.24
N ILE A 60 11.70 0.13 0.50
CA ILE A 60 11.41 -0.36 1.85
C ILE A 60 12.01 -1.77 2.01
N ASN A 61 12.78 -1.98 3.07
CA ASN A 61 13.27 -3.31 3.44
C ASN A 61 12.25 -4.01 4.34
N LEU A 62 11.63 -5.06 3.83
CA LEU A 62 10.59 -5.84 4.53
C LEU A 62 11.14 -6.85 5.55
N GLU A 63 12.45 -6.98 5.69
CA GLU A 63 13.05 -7.77 6.78
C GLU A 63 12.93 -7.08 8.15
N GLY A 64 12.91 -5.74 8.16
CA GLY A 64 12.78 -4.95 9.40
C GLY A 64 11.37 -5.03 10.00
N THR A 65 11.23 -4.65 11.28
CA THR A 65 9.95 -4.50 11.98
C THR A 65 9.50 -3.05 11.98
N PHE A 66 8.18 -2.83 11.90
CA PHE A 66 7.57 -1.50 11.88
C PHE A 66 6.55 -1.38 13.01
N ASP A 67 6.51 -0.24 13.69
CA ASP A 67 5.70 -0.05 14.91
C ASP A 67 4.20 -0.30 14.72
N GLN A 68 3.67 -0.01 13.52
CA GLN A 68 2.25 -0.18 13.18
C GLN A 68 1.99 -1.36 12.24
N GLU A 69 2.90 -2.34 12.20
CA GLU A 69 2.69 -3.55 11.43
C GLU A 69 1.66 -4.47 12.09
N GLU A 70 0.72 -4.94 11.29
CA GLU A 70 -0.30 -5.91 11.69
C GLU A 70 0.01 -7.29 11.11
N ARG A 71 -0.78 -8.31 11.51
CA ARG A 71 -0.79 -9.64 10.89
C ARG A 71 -2.19 -10.00 10.42
N GLU A 72 -2.29 -10.58 9.23
CA GLU A 72 -3.56 -11.04 8.67
C GLU A 72 -3.45 -12.52 8.29
N CYS A 73 -4.37 -13.34 8.80
CA CYS A 73 -4.42 -14.77 8.55
C CYS A 73 -5.44 -15.07 7.44
N PRO A 74 -5.19 -16.09 6.59
CA PRO A 74 -6.20 -16.58 5.67
C PRO A 74 -7.45 -17.04 6.45
N LYS A 75 -8.63 -16.75 5.90
CA LYS A 75 -9.92 -17.14 6.49
C LYS A 75 -10.25 -18.60 6.23
#